data_AF-A0A963Z4E8-F1
#
_entry.id   AF-A0A963Z4E8-F1
#
_cell.length_a   1.000
_cell.length_b   1.000
_cell.length_c   1.000
_cell.angle_alpha   90.00
_cell.angle_beta   90.00
_cell.angle_gamma   90.00
#
_symmetry.space_group_name_H-M   'P 1'
#
loop_
_entity.id
_entity.type
_entity.pdbx_description
1 polymer ?
#
loop_
_entity_poly.entity_id
_entity_poly.type
_entity_poly.pdbx_seq_one_letter_code
_entity_poly.pdbx_strand_id
1 'polypeptide(L)'
;MARAWLYWAVSGCVLVLSGPVASAHKAGTKDKSVTAYYIDPSQVDLDLLLAPPPVLGSAKESVDLATVVKAQADRTAEEAVDAEADHERSVFRFADVLGPQFTPENLPFATGFFARVYADEKQIVFQTKAHFNRPRPFMVDANLSPMVEPRKTPSYPSGHTTFAYVMAIILANMVPEKAGPIFDRAAEYGYNRVVAGAHFPTDIEAGRISGTVIDSVFFHDQAFLGDFYQARAEVRQALGLPSMGDMDR
;
A
#
# COMPACT_ATOMS: atom_id res chain seq x y z
N MET A 1 10.01 -12.80 72.21
CA MET A 1 8.81 -12.12 72.77
C MET A 1 7.79 -12.02 71.66
N ALA A 2 6.62 -12.63 71.85
CA ALA A 2 5.54 -12.72 70.89
C ALA A 2 4.62 -11.49 70.96
N ARG A 3 4.03 -11.08 69.84
CA ARG A 3 2.63 -10.60 69.77
C ARG A 3 2.03 -10.94 68.40
N ALA A 4 0.85 -11.56 68.47
CA ALA A 4 -0.01 -12.03 67.40
C ALA A 4 -1.05 -10.97 66.98
N TRP A 5 -2.07 -11.44 66.23
CA TRP A 5 -3.35 -10.83 65.80
C TRP A 5 -3.35 -10.29 64.36
N LEU A 6 -4.29 -10.58 63.45
CA LEU A 6 -5.47 -11.47 63.44
C LEU A 6 -5.91 -11.63 61.96
N TYR A 7 -6.33 -12.83 61.57
CA TYR A 7 -6.87 -13.17 60.24
C TYR A 7 -8.35 -12.78 60.10
N TRP A 8 -8.76 -12.40 58.89
CA TRP A 8 -10.12 -12.62 58.39
C TRP A 8 -10.04 -13.31 57.02
N ALA A 9 -10.64 -14.49 56.94
CA ALA A 9 -10.82 -15.26 55.73
C ALA A 9 -12.19 -14.94 55.12
N VAL A 10 -12.26 -14.78 53.80
CA VAL A 10 -13.50 -14.90 53.05
C VAL A 10 -13.29 -16.01 52.03
N SER A 11 -14.02 -17.10 52.25
CA SER A 11 -14.06 -18.29 51.42
C SER A 11 -14.98 -18.04 50.24
N GLY A 12 -14.49 -18.23 49.01
CA GLY A 12 -15.27 -18.13 47.78
C GLY A 12 -15.04 -19.37 46.92
N CYS A 13 -16.01 -20.29 46.92
CA CYS A 13 -16.09 -21.44 46.03
C CYS A 13 -16.05 -21.01 44.55
N VAL A 14 -15.09 -21.54 43.79
CA VAL A 14 -15.17 -21.55 42.31
C VAL A 14 -15.66 -22.94 41.89
N LEU A 15 -16.93 -23.02 41.48
CA LEU A 15 -17.48 -24.17 40.78
C LEU A 15 -17.09 -24.07 39.30
N VAL A 16 -16.24 -24.98 38.85
CA VAL A 16 -15.98 -25.20 37.42
C VAL A 16 -17.08 -26.12 36.89
N LEU A 17 -17.94 -25.60 36.02
CA LEU A 17 -18.85 -26.40 35.21
C LEU A 17 -18.41 -26.31 33.75
N SER A 18 -17.79 -27.39 33.28
CA SER A 18 -17.52 -27.65 31.87
C SER A 18 -18.81 -28.11 31.17
N GLY A 19 -19.25 -27.36 30.16
CA GLY A 19 -20.30 -27.76 29.21
C GLY A 19 -19.90 -27.39 27.78
N PRO A 20 -20.29 -28.17 26.76
CA PRO A 20 -19.90 -27.91 25.38
C PRO A 20 -20.73 -26.75 24.82
N VAL A 21 -20.05 -25.71 24.32
CA VAL A 21 -20.71 -24.60 23.62
C VAL A 21 -20.96 -25.01 22.17
N ALA A 22 -22.18 -25.49 21.90
CA ALA A 22 -22.67 -25.61 20.53
C ALA A 22 -22.98 -24.21 19.98
N SER A 23 -22.23 -23.80 18.95
CA SER A 23 -22.48 -22.55 18.21
C SER A 23 -23.66 -22.74 17.27
N ALA A 24 -24.77 -22.06 17.55
CA ALA A 24 -25.87 -21.91 16.61
C ALA A 24 -25.75 -20.53 15.92
N HIS A 25 -25.12 -20.50 14.75
CA HIS A 25 -25.17 -19.32 13.87
C HIS A 25 -26.57 -19.23 13.23
N LYS A 26 -27.31 -18.17 13.56
CA LYS A 26 -28.51 -17.77 12.82
C LYS A 26 -28.08 -17.23 11.44
N ALA A 27 -28.75 -17.74 10.40
CA ALA A 27 -28.60 -17.26 9.03
C ALA A 27 -29.03 -15.78 8.92
N GLY A 28 -28.05 -14.90 8.70
CA GLY A 28 -28.23 -13.50 8.35
C GLY A 28 -27.75 -13.25 6.93
N THR A 29 -28.69 -12.84 6.08
CA THR A 29 -28.59 -12.08 4.81
C THR A 29 -27.24 -12.02 4.09
N LYS A 30 -27.22 -12.52 2.85
CA LYS A 30 -26.13 -12.50 1.86
C LYS A 30 -25.27 -11.24 1.89
N ASP A 31 -24.11 -11.34 2.53
CA ASP A 31 -23.03 -10.38 2.37
C ASP A 31 -22.25 -10.72 1.10
N LYS A 32 -22.00 -9.74 0.24
CA LYS A 32 -21.03 -9.91 -0.86
C LYS A 32 -19.65 -9.70 -0.24
N SER A 33 -19.21 -10.66 0.56
CA SER A 33 -17.89 -10.61 1.20
C SER A 33 -16.83 -10.41 0.12
N VAL A 34 -16.23 -9.22 0.11
CA VAL A 34 -15.01 -8.96 -0.63
C VAL A 34 -13.96 -9.83 0.04
N THR A 35 -13.44 -10.83 -0.66
CA THR A 35 -12.47 -11.76 -0.06
C THR A 35 -11.12 -11.06 0.03
N ALA A 36 -10.81 -10.50 1.20
CA ALA A 36 -9.46 -10.08 1.55
C ALA A 36 -8.51 -11.29 1.49
N TYR A 37 -7.28 -11.10 0.99
CA TYR A 37 -6.29 -12.16 0.90
C TYR A 37 -5.44 -12.27 2.17
N TYR A 38 -4.98 -11.14 2.69
CA TYR A 38 -4.10 -11.03 3.86
C TYR A 38 -4.63 -10.05 4.89
N ILE A 39 -5.11 -8.88 4.45
CA ILE A 39 -5.53 -7.82 5.37
C ILE A 39 -6.95 -7.34 5.07
N ASP A 40 -7.76 -7.20 6.12
CA ASP A 40 -9.09 -6.60 6.04
C ASP A 40 -8.97 -5.06 5.99
N PRO A 41 -9.70 -4.37 5.09
CA PRO A 41 -9.61 -2.92 4.98
C PRO A 41 -9.88 -2.15 6.28
N SER A 42 -10.65 -2.71 7.22
CA SER A 42 -10.92 -2.10 8.52
C SER A 42 -9.70 -2.05 9.46
N GLN A 43 -8.63 -2.76 9.15
CA GLN A 43 -7.39 -2.74 9.93
C GLN A 43 -6.55 -1.47 9.71
N VAL A 44 -6.84 -0.69 8.66
CA VAL A 44 -6.10 0.53 8.30
C VAL A 44 -7.07 1.69 8.14
N ASP A 45 -7.00 2.66 9.06
CA ASP A 45 -7.76 3.90 8.98
C ASP A 45 -6.90 5.04 8.41
N LEU A 46 -6.82 5.13 7.09
CA LEU A 46 -6.08 6.22 6.44
C LEU A 46 -6.77 7.58 6.57
N ASP A 47 -8.09 7.62 6.80
CA ASP A 47 -8.82 8.87 7.01
C ASP A 47 -8.32 9.56 8.30
N LEU A 48 -8.03 8.76 9.33
CA LEU A 48 -7.43 9.23 10.58
C LEU A 48 -5.94 9.55 10.45
N LEU A 49 -5.20 8.76 9.68
CA LEU A 49 -3.73 8.83 9.64
C LEU A 49 -3.18 9.87 8.67
N LEU A 50 -3.94 10.23 7.63
CA LEU A 50 -3.54 11.24 6.66
C LEU A 50 -4.01 12.63 7.07
N ALA A 51 -3.15 13.63 6.87
CA ALA A 51 -3.60 15.02 6.91
C ALA A 51 -4.58 15.27 5.75
N PRO A 52 -5.62 16.11 5.93
CA PRO A 52 -6.52 16.42 4.82
C PRO A 52 -5.76 17.07 3.65
N PRO A 53 -6.20 16.84 2.39
CA PRO A 53 -5.59 17.48 1.24
C PRO A 53 -5.71 19.01 1.33
N PRO A 54 -4.84 19.76 0.62
CA PRO A 54 -5.01 21.19 0.46
C PRO A 54 -6.42 21.56 0.02
N VAL A 55 -7.03 22.53 0.71
CA VAL A 55 -8.38 23.03 0.41
C VAL A 55 -8.40 23.68 -0.97
N LEU A 56 -9.47 23.47 -1.74
CA LEU A 56 -9.63 24.07 -3.07
C LEU A 56 -9.59 25.59 -3.00
N GLY A 57 -8.83 26.22 -3.91
CA GLY A 57 -8.59 27.66 -3.95
C GLY A 57 -7.69 28.20 -2.84
N SER A 58 -7.09 27.34 -2.00
CA SER A 58 -6.11 27.77 -1.00
C SER A 58 -4.73 28.01 -1.63
N ALA A 59 -3.89 28.82 -0.98
CA ALA A 59 -2.51 29.04 -1.42
C ALA A 59 -1.70 27.73 -1.56
N LYS A 60 -1.97 26.75 -0.69
CA LYS A 60 -1.31 25.44 -0.75
C LYS A 60 -1.75 24.62 -1.97
N GLU A 61 -3.03 24.68 -2.33
CA GLU A 61 -3.53 24.07 -3.57
C GLU A 61 -2.97 24.76 -4.82
N SER A 62 -2.82 26.10 -4.79
CA SER A 62 -2.19 26.83 -5.89
C SER A 62 -0.71 26.45 -6.11
N VAL A 63 0.05 26.21 -5.03
CA VAL A 63 1.45 25.72 -5.13
C VAL A 63 1.49 24.31 -5.72
N ASP A 64 0.59 23.43 -5.27
CA ASP A 64 0.44 22.08 -5.82
C ASP A 64 0.13 22.12 -7.32
N LEU A 65 -0.84 22.93 -7.73
CA LEU A 65 -1.26 23.07 -9.11
C LEU A 65 -0.14 23.66 -9.99
N ALA A 66 0.55 24.70 -9.51
CA ALA A 66 1.68 25.30 -10.22
C ALA A 66 2.81 24.27 -10.48
N THR A 67 3.01 23.32 -9.56
CA THR A 67 3.97 22.23 -9.75
C THR A 67 3.55 21.31 -10.89
N VAL A 68 2.27 20.96 -10.99
CA VAL A 68 1.74 20.13 -12.09
C VAL A 68 1.85 20.87 -13.43
N VAL A 69 1.47 22.14 -13.47
CA VAL A 69 1.58 22.98 -14.68
C VAL A 69 3.02 23.05 -15.16
N LYS A 70 3.97 23.30 -14.25
CA LYS A 70 5.39 23.32 -14.57
C LYS A 70 5.88 21.97 -15.08
N ALA A 71 5.53 20.87 -14.39
CA ALA A 71 5.92 19.53 -14.80
C ALA A 71 5.41 19.18 -16.21
N GLN A 72 4.18 19.57 -16.57
CA GLN A 72 3.67 19.36 -17.92
C GLN A 72 4.33 20.25 -18.97
N ALA A 73 4.64 21.50 -18.63
CA ALA A 73 5.28 22.45 -19.55
C ALA A 73 6.73 22.06 -19.87
N ASP A 74 7.46 21.56 -18.87
CA ASP A 74 8.86 21.18 -19.00
C ASP A 74 9.06 19.72 -19.46
N ARG A 75 7.97 18.93 -19.54
CA ARG A 75 8.01 17.49 -19.83
C ARG A 75 8.74 17.19 -21.14
N THR A 76 9.76 16.37 -21.04
CA THR A 76 10.49 15.80 -22.17
C THR A 76 9.76 14.60 -22.80
N ALA A 77 10.18 14.19 -24.00
CA ALA A 77 9.61 13.01 -24.66
C ALA A 77 9.92 11.70 -23.89
N GLU A 78 11.08 11.62 -23.23
CA GLU A 78 11.49 10.47 -22.42
C GLU A 78 10.63 10.36 -21.15
N GLU A 79 10.53 11.46 -20.38
CA GLU A 79 9.64 11.51 -19.20
C GLU A 79 8.18 11.22 -19.58
N ALA A 80 7.76 11.59 -20.79
CA ALA A 80 6.43 11.25 -21.27
C ALA A 80 6.24 9.74 -21.49
N VAL A 81 7.24 9.05 -22.04
CA VAL A 81 7.21 7.59 -22.21
C VAL A 81 7.18 6.90 -20.84
N ASP A 82 8.01 7.34 -19.90
CA ASP A 82 8.07 6.74 -18.56
C ASP A 82 6.79 6.99 -17.77
N ALA A 83 6.23 8.19 -17.86
CA ALA A 83 4.97 8.54 -17.20
C ALA A 83 3.77 7.75 -17.74
N GLU A 84 3.77 7.44 -19.04
CA GLU A 84 2.78 6.56 -19.66
C GLU A 84 2.97 5.12 -19.21
N ALA A 85 4.20 4.60 -19.21
CA ALA A 85 4.51 3.23 -18.78
C ALA A 85 4.12 3.01 -17.30
N ASP A 86 4.39 3.99 -16.43
CA ASP A 86 4.03 3.96 -15.00
C ASP A 86 2.54 4.24 -14.74
N HIS A 87 1.70 4.26 -15.78
CA HIS A 87 0.26 4.10 -15.61
C HIS A 87 -0.13 2.65 -15.28
N GLU A 88 0.66 1.68 -15.73
CA GLU A 88 0.47 0.27 -15.42
C GLU A 88 0.87 -0.02 -13.97
N ARG A 89 -0.08 -0.47 -13.14
CA ARG A 89 0.20 -0.98 -11.79
C ARG A 89 0.64 -2.42 -11.84
N SER A 90 1.93 -2.61 -12.09
CA SER A 90 2.61 -3.89 -12.14
C SER A 90 3.90 -3.82 -11.35
N VAL A 91 4.18 -4.82 -10.52
CA VAL A 91 5.44 -4.91 -9.77
C VAL A 91 6.64 -4.99 -10.72
N PHE A 92 6.43 -5.49 -11.94
CA PHE A 92 7.48 -5.62 -12.96
C PHE A 92 7.93 -4.27 -13.55
N ARG A 93 7.28 -3.15 -13.19
CA ARG A 93 7.83 -1.81 -13.44
C ARG A 93 9.11 -1.52 -12.66
N PHE A 94 9.45 -2.35 -11.67
CA PHE A 94 10.74 -2.33 -10.98
C PHE A 94 11.84 -3.14 -11.69
N ALA A 95 11.58 -3.71 -12.88
CA ALA A 95 12.59 -4.44 -13.65
C ALA A 95 13.80 -3.57 -14.04
N ASP A 96 13.61 -2.25 -14.16
CA ASP A 96 14.69 -1.28 -14.40
C ASP A 96 15.77 -1.35 -13.30
N VAL A 97 15.37 -1.67 -12.08
CA VAL A 97 16.25 -1.82 -10.90
C VAL A 97 16.64 -3.28 -10.67
N LEU A 98 15.67 -4.19 -10.78
CA LEU A 98 15.85 -5.59 -10.41
C LEU A 98 16.55 -6.40 -11.50
N GLY A 99 16.45 -5.98 -12.76
CA GLY A 99 17.11 -6.57 -13.91
C GLY A 99 16.17 -7.39 -14.79
N PRO A 100 16.66 -7.84 -15.96
CA PRO A 100 15.83 -8.41 -17.03
C PRO A 100 15.22 -9.78 -16.70
N GLN A 101 15.67 -10.44 -15.62
CA GLN A 101 15.06 -11.68 -15.16
C GLN A 101 13.83 -11.45 -14.28
N PHE A 102 13.58 -10.21 -13.85
CA PHE A 102 12.43 -9.84 -13.04
C PHE A 102 11.19 -9.66 -13.94
N THR A 103 10.63 -10.77 -14.40
CA THR A 103 9.47 -10.82 -15.31
C THR A 103 8.42 -11.78 -14.77
N PRO A 104 7.13 -11.64 -15.16
CA PRO A 104 6.09 -12.55 -14.69
C PRO A 104 6.32 -14.00 -15.10
N GLU A 105 6.93 -14.26 -16.26
CA GLU A 105 7.23 -15.60 -16.77
C GLU A 105 8.26 -16.33 -15.90
N ASN A 106 9.25 -15.58 -15.39
CA ASN A 106 10.30 -16.11 -14.53
C ASN A 106 9.91 -16.17 -13.06
N LEU A 107 8.84 -15.45 -12.67
CA LEU A 107 8.42 -15.27 -11.29
C LEU A 107 6.92 -15.57 -11.10
N PRO A 108 6.44 -16.77 -11.46
CA PRO A 108 5.01 -17.09 -11.41
C PRO A 108 4.44 -17.03 -9.99
N PHE A 109 5.19 -17.42 -8.96
CA PHE A 109 4.69 -17.35 -7.58
C PHE A 109 4.62 -15.89 -7.11
N ALA A 110 5.68 -15.11 -7.30
CA ALA A 110 5.72 -13.69 -6.94
C ALA A 110 4.65 -12.89 -7.71
N THR A 111 4.38 -13.24 -8.97
CA THR A 111 3.29 -12.63 -9.76
C THR A 111 1.95 -12.78 -9.03
N GLY A 112 1.60 -13.99 -8.61
CA GLY A 112 0.37 -14.25 -7.87
C GLY A 112 0.36 -13.56 -6.50
N PHE A 113 1.49 -13.57 -5.80
CA PHE A 113 1.65 -12.90 -4.51
C PHE A 113 1.41 -11.39 -4.60
N PHE A 114 2.10 -10.68 -5.49
CA PHE A 114 1.94 -9.24 -5.65
C PHE A 114 0.55 -8.84 -6.18
N ALA A 115 -0.10 -9.72 -6.96
CA ALA A 115 -1.49 -9.51 -7.37
C ALA A 115 -2.47 -9.53 -6.17
N ARG A 116 -2.25 -10.41 -5.19
CA ARG A 116 -3.03 -10.46 -3.94
C ARG A 116 -2.77 -9.23 -3.06
N VAL A 117 -1.51 -8.84 -2.89
CA VAL A 117 -1.13 -7.61 -2.17
C VAL A 117 -1.82 -6.39 -2.78
N TYR A 118 -1.76 -6.25 -4.10
CA TYR A 118 -2.44 -5.18 -4.81
C TYR A 118 -3.98 -5.22 -4.64
N ALA A 119 -4.58 -6.41 -4.63
CA ALA A 119 -6.03 -6.54 -4.45
C ALA A 119 -6.50 -6.03 -3.08
N ASP A 120 -5.71 -6.24 -2.03
CA ASP A 120 -6.01 -5.78 -0.67
C ASP A 120 -5.73 -4.27 -0.49
N GLU A 121 -4.52 -3.78 -0.85
CA GLU A 121 -4.16 -2.36 -0.67
C GLU A 121 -5.15 -1.43 -1.38
N LYS A 122 -5.57 -1.86 -2.58
CA LYS A 122 -6.47 -1.12 -3.45
C LYS A 122 -7.79 -0.81 -2.74
N GLN A 123 -8.32 -1.74 -1.95
CA GLN A 123 -9.60 -1.56 -1.26
C GLN A 123 -9.51 -0.44 -0.21
N ILE A 124 -8.43 -0.44 0.58
CA ILE A 124 -8.15 0.58 1.60
C ILE A 124 -8.06 1.96 0.94
N VAL A 125 -7.29 2.07 -0.15
CA VAL A 125 -7.13 3.34 -0.87
C VAL A 125 -8.45 3.82 -1.48
N PHE A 126 -9.29 2.93 -2.01
CA PHE A 126 -10.59 3.33 -2.57
C PHE A 126 -11.54 3.92 -1.53
N GLN A 127 -11.58 3.36 -0.33
CA GLN A 127 -12.40 3.88 0.77
C GLN A 127 -11.94 5.30 1.15
N THR A 128 -10.63 5.47 1.34
CA THR A 128 -9.99 6.75 1.69
C THR A 128 -10.23 7.82 0.61
N LYS A 129 -10.15 7.42 -0.67
CA LYS A 129 -10.45 8.31 -1.80
C LYS A 129 -11.88 8.83 -1.77
N ALA A 130 -12.84 7.98 -1.40
CA ALA A 130 -14.24 8.38 -1.29
C ALA A 130 -14.47 9.36 -0.15
N HIS A 131 -13.71 9.25 0.95
CA HIS A 131 -13.76 10.19 2.09
C HIS A 131 -13.33 11.60 1.67
N PHE A 132 -12.11 11.76 1.16
CA PHE A 132 -11.57 13.09 0.87
C PHE A 132 -12.10 13.71 -0.42
N ASN A 133 -12.51 12.89 -1.40
CA ASN A 133 -13.14 13.30 -2.66
C ASN A 133 -12.45 14.49 -3.38
N ARG A 134 -11.12 14.59 -3.30
CA ARG A 134 -10.36 15.69 -3.93
C ARG A 134 -10.46 15.61 -5.46
N PRO A 135 -10.77 16.70 -6.19
CA PRO A 135 -10.66 16.70 -7.65
C PRO A 135 -9.19 16.52 -8.08
N ARG A 136 -8.98 16.08 -9.33
CA ARG A 136 -7.64 15.91 -9.93
C ARG A 136 -7.16 17.22 -10.54
N PRO A 137 -5.86 17.38 -10.84
CA PRO A 137 -5.32 18.61 -11.42
C PRO A 137 -6.09 19.10 -12.66
N PHE A 138 -6.32 18.22 -13.64
CA PHE A 138 -7.06 18.57 -14.87
C PHE A 138 -8.55 18.91 -14.66
N MET A 139 -9.11 18.63 -13.48
CA MET A 139 -10.47 19.04 -13.12
C MET A 139 -10.49 20.43 -12.48
N VAL A 140 -9.35 20.92 -12.00
CA VAL A 140 -9.19 22.25 -11.39
C VAL A 140 -8.69 23.26 -12.44
N ASP A 141 -7.77 22.86 -13.32
CA ASP A 141 -7.26 23.69 -14.41
C ASP A 141 -7.51 23.02 -15.76
N ALA A 142 -8.37 23.64 -16.57
CA ALA A 142 -8.76 23.15 -17.89
C ALA A 142 -7.63 23.24 -18.93
N ASN A 143 -6.52 23.93 -18.63
CA ASN A 143 -5.35 23.99 -19.51
C ASN A 143 -4.45 22.76 -19.37
N LEU A 144 -4.61 21.97 -18.31
CA LEU A 144 -3.87 20.72 -18.13
C LEU A 144 -4.46 19.62 -19.00
N SER A 145 -3.58 18.95 -19.75
CA SER A 145 -3.94 17.82 -20.61
C SER A 145 -3.36 16.53 -20.03
N PRO A 146 -4.16 15.68 -19.36
CA PRO A 146 -3.67 14.45 -18.78
C PRO A 146 -3.21 13.50 -19.89
N MET A 147 -2.09 12.82 -19.67
CA MET A 147 -1.47 11.95 -20.69
C MET A 147 -2.26 10.66 -20.93
N VAL A 148 -2.83 10.14 -19.86
CA VAL A 148 -3.66 8.93 -19.86
C VAL A 148 -5.13 9.31 -19.78
N GLU A 149 -5.98 8.42 -20.27
CA GLU A 149 -7.44 8.56 -20.20
C GLU A 149 -7.91 9.09 -18.83
N PRO A 150 -8.48 10.30 -18.77
CA PRO A 150 -8.78 10.97 -17.52
C PRO A 150 -9.86 10.23 -16.74
N ARG A 151 -9.45 9.56 -15.65
CA ARG A 151 -10.39 8.98 -14.70
C ARG A 151 -10.97 10.07 -13.82
N LYS A 152 -12.30 10.24 -13.86
CA LYS A 152 -13.05 11.13 -12.94
C LYS A 152 -13.24 10.52 -11.55
N THR A 153 -12.19 9.89 -11.02
CA THR A 153 -12.12 9.38 -9.65
C THR A 153 -11.35 10.35 -8.76
N PRO A 154 -11.58 10.34 -7.43
CA PRO A 154 -10.86 11.23 -6.51
C PRO A 154 -9.34 11.10 -6.60
N SER A 155 -8.64 12.22 -6.40
CA SER A 155 -7.18 12.33 -6.52
C SER A 155 -6.45 11.87 -5.26
N TYR A 156 -6.96 12.16 -4.07
CA TYR A 156 -6.23 11.99 -2.80
C TYR A 156 -6.66 10.73 -2.02
N PRO A 157 -5.72 9.92 -1.47
CA PRO A 157 -4.29 9.89 -1.77
C PRO A 157 -4.01 9.28 -3.16
N SER A 158 -2.79 9.41 -3.70
CA SER A 158 -2.44 8.78 -4.99
C SER A 158 -2.36 7.26 -4.87
N GLY A 159 -3.29 6.52 -5.49
CA GLY A 159 -3.27 5.06 -5.45
C GLY A 159 -2.15 4.42 -6.27
N HIS A 160 -1.69 5.08 -7.34
CA HIS A 160 -0.48 4.65 -8.07
C HIS A 160 0.77 4.77 -7.20
N THR A 161 0.87 5.85 -6.42
CA THR A 161 2.01 6.03 -5.50
C THR A 161 1.91 5.09 -4.31
N THR A 162 0.72 4.88 -3.75
CA THR A 162 0.50 3.86 -2.71
C THR A 162 0.97 2.49 -3.19
N PHE A 163 0.50 2.05 -4.37
CA PHE A 163 0.96 0.82 -5.00
C PHE A 163 2.48 0.76 -5.11
N ALA A 164 3.12 1.78 -5.68
CA ALA A 164 4.56 1.80 -5.88
C ALA A 164 5.34 1.65 -4.56
N TYR A 165 4.92 2.35 -3.49
CA TYR A 165 5.57 2.24 -2.19
C TYR A 165 5.29 0.91 -1.49
N VAL A 166 4.09 0.33 -1.63
CA VAL A 166 3.79 -1.02 -1.11
C VAL A 166 4.73 -2.04 -1.76
N MET A 167 4.78 -2.04 -3.09
CA MET A 167 5.67 -2.95 -3.83
C MET A 167 7.13 -2.72 -3.45
N ALA A 168 7.56 -1.46 -3.33
CA ALA A 168 8.95 -1.11 -3.02
C ALA A 168 9.40 -1.58 -1.64
N ILE A 169 8.59 -1.41 -0.60
CA ILE A 169 8.91 -1.85 0.76
C ILE A 169 9.03 -3.38 0.79
N ILE A 170 8.08 -4.08 0.17
CA ILE A 170 8.12 -5.54 0.08
C ILE A 170 9.38 -6.00 -0.67
N LEU A 171 9.67 -5.41 -1.84
CA LEU A 171 10.85 -5.74 -2.64
C LEU A 171 12.16 -5.42 -1.91
N ALA A 172 12.22 -4.31 -1.17
CA ALA A 172 13.39 -3.95 -0.35
C ALA A 172 13.62 -4.95 0.79
N ASN A 173 12.57 -5.58 1.33
CA ASN A 173 12.69 -6.68 2.29
C ASN A 173 13.06 -8.02 1.62
N MET A 174 12.80 -8.18 0.31
CA MET A 174 13.24 -9.35 -0.46
C MET A 174 14.71 -9.24 -0.92
N VAL A 175 15.13 -8.02 -1.29
CA VAL A 175 16.43 -7.69 -1.89
C VAL A 175 17.00 -6.42 -1.24
N PRO A 176 17.38 -6.46 0.04
CA PRO A 176 17.91 -5.29 0.77
C PRO A 176 19.17 -4.72 0.12
N GLU A 177 19.93 -5.53 -0.62
CA GLU A 177 21.08 -5.10 -1.40
C GLU A 177 20.72 -4.03 -2.46
N LYS A 178 19.44 -3.95 -2.85
CA LYS A 178 18.90 -2.97 -3.81
C LYS A 178 17.90 -1.99 -3.18
N ALA A 179 17.80 -1.93 -1.84
CA ALA A 179 16.77 -1.14 -1.16
C ALA A 179 16.75 0.35 -1.58
N GLY A 180 17.91 1.01 -1.61
CA GLY A 180 18.02 2.42 -2.05
C GLY A 180 17.46 2.64 -3.46
N PRO A 181 18.02 1.98 -4.49
CA PRO A 181 17.50 2.07 -5.87
C PRO A 181 16.03 1.69 -6.03
N ILE A 182 15.52 0.73 -5.23
CA ILE A 182 14.09 0.38 -5.24
C ILE A 182 13.25 1.57 -4.76
N PHE A 183 13.63 2.25 -3.69
CA PHE A 183 12.91 3.43 -3.21
C PHE A 183 13.04 4.64 -4.15
N ASP A 184 14.20 4.82 -4.79
CA ASP A 184 14.38 5.85 -5.81
C ASP A 184 13.41 5.63 -6.98
N ARG A 185 13.28 4.38 -7.45
CA ARG A 185 12.33 4.03 -8.52
C ARG A 185 10.87 4.21 -8.10
N ALA A 186 10.52 3.95 -6.85
CA ALA A 186 9.18 4.19 -6.32
C ALA A 186 8.85 5.69 -6.24
N ALA A 187 9.82 6.51 -5.86
CA ALA A 187 9.69 7.97 -5.85
C ALA A 187 9.48 8.51 -7.27
N GLU A 188 10.27 8.03 -8.24
CA GLU A 188 10.12 8.33 -9.66
C GLU A 188 8.75 7.90 -10.19
N TYR A 189 8.30 6.68 -9.89
CA TYR A 189 6.97 6.18 -10.28
C TYR A 189 5.85 7.11 -9.77
N GLY A 190 5.97 7.58 -8.52
CA GLY A 190 5.06 8.56 -7.94
C GLY A 190 5.11 9.91 -8.67
N TYR A 191 6.31 10.44 -8.91
CA TYR A 191 6.51 11.72 -9.59
C TYR A 191 6.02 11.69 -11.04
N ASN A 192 6.16 10.57 -11.73
CA ASN A 192 5.61 10.32 -13.06
C ASN A 192 4.09 10.54 -13.12
N ARG A 193 3.36 10.43 -11.99
CA ARG A 193 1.94 10.78 -11.93
C ARG A 193 1.67 12.29 -11.94
N VAL A 194 2.63 13.10 -11.47
CA VAL A 194 2.62 14.57 -11.58
C VAL A 194 2.92 14.98 -13.01
N VAL A 195 3.96 14.40 -13.62
CA VAL A 195 4.32 14.59 -15.04
C VAL A 195 3.15 14.25 -15.97
N ALA A 196 2.41 13.18 -15.65
CA ALA A 196 1.21 12.78 -16.38
C ALA A 196 0.00 13.73 -16.18
N GLY A 197 0.07 14.69 -15.25
CA GLY A 197 -1.06 15.56 -14.88
C GLY A 197 -2.17 14.87 -14.08
N ALA A 198 -1.89 13.68 -13.53
CA ALA A 198 -2.91 12.82 -12.90
C ALA A 198 -3.09 13.08 -11.40
N HIS A 199 -2.02 13.54 -10.72
CA HIS A 199 -1.97 13.73 -9.28
C HIS A 199 -1.20 15.00 -8.90
N PHE A 200 -1.57 15.60 -7.77
CA PHE A 200 -0.83 16.70 -7.16
C PHE A 200 0.35 16.18 -6.34
N PRO A 201 1.41 16.97 -6.08
CA PRO A 201 2.51 16.57 -5.20
C PRO A 201 2.07 16.09 -3.82
N THR A 202 1.08 16.72 -3.19
CA THR A 202 0.56 16.26 -1.89
C THR A 202 -0.23 14.95 -1.98
N ASP A 203 -0.79 14.58 -3.14
CA ASP A 203 -1.38 13.25 -3.33
C ASP A 203 -0.28 12.17 -3.33
N ILE A 204 0.89 12.48 -3.89
CA ILE A 204 2.06 11.59 -3.95
C ILE A 204 2.58 11.33 -2.54
N GLU A 205 2.79 12.39 -1.76
CA GLU A 205 3.27 12.25 -0.38
C GLU A 205 2.28 11.45 0.49
N ALA A 206 0.98 11.69 0.33
CA ALA A 206 -0.04 10.90 1.01
C ALA A 206 -0.05 9.43 0.56
N GLY A 207 0.19 9.17 -0.73
CA GLY A 207 0.32 7.81 -1.25
C GLY A 207 1.53 7.07 -0.66
N ARG A 208 2.67 7.76 -0.51
CA ARG A 208 3.86 7.22 0.17
C ARG A 208 3.58 6.82 1.62
N ILE A 209 2.92 7.70 2.38
CA ILE A 209 2.50 7.42 3.76
C ILE A 209 1.53 6.24 3.78
N SER A 210 0.53 6.24 2.90
CA SER A 210 -0.47 5.18 2.80
C SER A 210 0.19 3.82 2.57
N GLY A 211 1.15 3.73 1.64
CA GLY A 211 1.84 2.46 1.36
C GLY A 211 2.63 1.97 2.57
N THR A 212 3.33 2.87 3.25
CA THR A 212 4.09 2.55 4.46
C THR A 212 3.20 2.01 5.59
N VAL A 213 2.03 2.62 5.81
CA VAL A 213 1.08 2.17 6.82
C VAL A 213 0.48 0.81 6.44
N ILE A 214 0.09 0.63 5.18
CA ILE A 214 -0.50 -0.62 4.70
C ILE A 214 0.49 -1.79 4.86
N ASP A 215 1.75 -1.62 4.47
CA ASP A 215 2.77 -2.65 4.66
C ASP A 215 2.99 -3.00 6.13
N SER A 216 2.93 -2.02 7.02
CA SER A 216 3.06 -2.30 8.45
C SER A 216 2.01 -3.32 8.91
N VAL A 217 0.82 -3.37 8.31
CA VAL A 217 -0.20 -4.38 8.62
C VAL A 217 0.06 -5.69 7.89
N PHE A 218 0.47 -5.66 6.61
CA PHE A 218 0.83 -6.89 5.88
C PHE A 218 1.90 -7.71 6.61
N PHE A 219 2.97 -7.07 7.11
CA PHE A 219 4.05 -7.75 7.81
C PHE A 219 3.67 -8.32 9.19
N HIS A 220 2.46 -8.06 9.70
CA HIS A 220 1.91 -8.73 10.88
C HIS A 220 0.99 -9.91 10.55
N ASP A 221 0.59 -10.09 9.28
CA ASP A 221 -0.26 -11.20 8.86
C ASP A 221 0.57 -12.47 8.56
N GLN A 222 0.14 -13.61 9.12
CA GLN A 222 0.88 -14.86 9.01
C GLN A 222 0.75 -15.50 7.61
N ALA A 223 -0.38 -15.32 6.92
CA ALA A 223 -0.55 -15.82 5.56
C ALA A 223 0.32 -15.03 4.59
N PHE A 224 0.38 -13.71 4.75
CA PHE A 224 1.29 -12.83 4.02
C PHE A 224 2.74 -13.25 4.24
N LEU A 225 3.18 -13.45 5.48
CA LEU A 225 4.56 -13.84 5.77
C LEU A 225 4.94 -15.18 5.12
N GLY A 226 4.03 -16.16 5.13
CA GLY A 226 4.23 -17.44 4.45
C GLY A 226 4.48 -17.27 2.95
N ASP A 227 3.59 -16.53 2.26
CA ASP A 227 3.74 -16.27 0.84
C ASP A 227 4.93 -15.34 0.54
N PHE A 228 5.20 -14.36 1.40
CA PHE A 228 6.33 -13.45 1.29
C PHE A 228 7.65 -14.21 1.26
N TYR A 229 7.86 -15.18 2.16
CA TYR A 229 9.10 -15.95 2.17
C TYR A 229 9.27 -16.84 0.94
N GLN A 230 8.18 -17.40 0.42
CA GLN A 230 8.22 -18.18 -0.82
C GLN A 230 8.51 -17.29 -2.04
N ALA A 231 7.83 -16.14 -2.15
CA ALA A 231 8.10 -15.16 -3.21
C ALA A 231 9.51 -14.59 -3.12
N ARG A 232 10.02 -14.32 -1.92
CA ARG A 232 11.41 -13.87 -1.68
C ARG A 232 12.41 -14.89 -2.19
N ALA A 233 12.19 -16.17 -1.92
CA ALA A 233 13.08 -17.24 -2.40
C ALA A 233 13.11 -17.32 -3.93
N GLU A 234 11.94 -17.26 -4.58
CA GLU A 234 11.82 -17.27 -6.05
C GLU A 234 12.50 -16.04 -6.68
N VAL A 235 12.22 -14.84 -6.16
CA VAL A 235 12.83 -13.58 -6.63
C VAL A 235 14.35 -13.64 -6.50
N ARG A 236 14.87 -14.03 -5.33
CA ARG A 236 16.33 -14.10 -5.12
C ARG A 236 16.98 -15.14 -6.04
N GLN A 237 16.34 -16.29 -6.24
CA GLN A 237 16.82 -17.31 -7.17
C GLN A 237 16.89 -16.78 -8.61
N ALA A 238 15.83 -16.12 -9.10
CA ALA A 238 15.80 -15.56 -10.46
C ALA A 238 16.86 -14.46 -10.67
N LEU A 239 17.18 -13.71 -9.61
CA LEU A 239 18.22 -12.67 -9.64
C LEU A 239 19.64 -13.22 -9.42
N GLY A 240 19.81 -14.53 -9.22
CA GLY A 240 21.12 -15.13 -8.94
C GLY A 240 21.70 -14.73 -7.58
N LEU A 241 20.85 -14.33 -6.64
CA LEU A 241 21.22 -13.92 -5.29
C LEU A 241 21.18 -15.10 -4.31
N PRO A 242 22.04 -15.13 -3.28
CA PRO A 242 22.03 -16.21 -2.29
C PRO A 242 20.70 -16.23 -1.54
N SER A 243 20.25 -17.41 -1.13
CA SER A 243 19.09 -17.49 -0.23
C SER A 243 19.38 -16.75 1.07
N MET A 244 18.38 -16.03 1.57
CA MET A 244 18.41 -15.54 2.95
C MET A 244 18.05 -16.73 3.84
N GLY A 245 19.00 -17.20 4.64
CA GLY A 245 18.79 -18.33 5.55
C GLY A 245 17.68 -18.07 6.57
N ASP A 246 17.42 -19.05 7.45
CA ASP A 246 16.34 -19.00 8.45
C ASP A 246 16.51 -17.91 9.55
N MET A 247 17.47 -16.99 9.42
CA MET A 247 17.72 -15.93 10.42
C MET A 247 16.62 -14.86 10.50
N ASP A 248 15.62 -14.91 9.61
CA ASP A 248 14.47 -13.98 9.58
C ASP A 248 13.12 -14.67 9.85
N ARG A 249 13.05 -15.98 10.14
CA ARG A 249 11.77 -16.65 10.43
C ARG A 249 11.32 -16.50 11.88
#